data_AF-A0A2M6GHZ5-F1
#
_entry.id   AF-A0A2M6GHZ5-F1
#
_cell.length_a   1.000
_cell.length_b   1.000
_cell.length_c   1.000
_cell.angle_alpha   90.00
_cell.angle_beta   90.00
_cell.angle_gamma   90.00
#
_symmetry.space_group_name_H-M   'P 1'
#
loop_
_entity.id
_entity.type
_entity.pdbx_description
1 polymer ?
#
loop_
_entity_poly.entity_id
_entity_poly.type
_entity_poly.pdbx_seq_one_letter_code
_entity_poly.pdbx_strand_id
1 'polypeptide(L)' 'MQKRLIVPDQLLDIMIQRLAHQLIENHVDFSNSVILGLQPRGIFVAECIRQKLQHILGFPVRTGQLDITFHRDDFR' A
#
# COMPACT_ATOMS: atom_id res chain seq x y z
N MET A 1 -28.29 7.45 -9.13
CA MET A 1 -27.24 8.08 -8.31
C MET A 1 -26.11 8.51 -9.23
N GLN A 2 -25.77 9.80 -9.33
CA GLN A 2 -24.61 10.24 -10.12
C GLN A 2 -23.32 9.83 -9.42
N LYS A 3 -22.36 9.28 -10.17
CA LYS A 3 -21.03 8.94 -9.65
C LYS A 3 -20.23 10.23 -9.47
N ARG A 4 -19.70 10.45 -8.27
CA ARG A 4 -18.82 11.58 -7.96
C ARG A 4 -17.40 11.08 -7.77
N LEU A 5 -16.45 11.67 -8.48
CA LEU A 5 -15.03 11.42 -8.25
C LEU A 5 -14.64 12.08 -6.92
N ILE A 6 -14.15 11.28 -5.97
CA ILE A 6 -13.73 11.75 -4.64
C ILE A 6 -12.25 12.09 -4.64
N VAL A 7 -11.44 11.24 -5.28
CA VAL A 7 -9.98 11.36 -5.30
C VAL A 7 -9.53 11.37 -6.76
N PRO A 8 -9.07 12.51 -7.29
CA PRO A 8 -8.41 12.57 -8.59
C PRO A 8 -7.05 11.89 -8.55
N ASP A 9 -6.57 11.43 -9.72
CA ASP A 9 -5.31 10.65 -9.83
C ASP A 9 -4.10 11.38 -9.26
N GLN A 10 -3.96 12.69 -9.52
CA GLN A 10 -2.86 13.50 -8.97
C GLN A 10 -2.90 13.56 -7.44
N LEU A 11 -4.10 13.67 -6.85
CA LEU A 11 -4.26 13.67 -5.40
C LEU A 11 -3.90 12.31 -4.80
N LEU A 12 -4.27 11.22 -5.49
CA LEU A 12 -3.90 9.87 -5.07
C LEU A 12 -2.39 9.69 -5.01
N ASP A 13 -1.65 10.13 -6.05
CA ASP A 13 -0.19 10.03 -6.06
C ASP A 13 0.45 10.81 -4.91
N ILE A 14 -0.02 12.04 -4.64
CA ILE A 14 0.42 12.87 -3.51
C ILE A 14 0.16 12.15 -2.18
N MET A 15 -1.02 11.55 -2.00
CA MET A 15 -1.37 10.83 -0.77
C MET A 15 -0.45 9.62 -0.56
N ILE A 16 -0.19 8.84 -1.61
CA ILE A 16 0.70 7.67 -1.53
C ILE A 16 2.14 8.11 -1.23
N GLN A 17 2.62 9.19 -1.84
CA GLN A 17 3.95 9.74 -1.55
C GLN A 17 4.06 10.20 -0.10
N ARG A 18 3.05 10.91 0.43
CA ARG A 18 3.02 11.31 1.85
C ARG A 18 3.03 10.10 2.79
N LEU A 19 2.25 9.06 2.48
CA LEU A 19 2.25 7.82 3.25
C LEU A 19 3.63 7.14 3.23
N ALA A 20 4.31 7.11 2.08
CA ALA A 20 5.66 6.54 1.98
C ALA A 20 6.66 7.29 2.88
N HIS A 21 6.64 8.63 2.89
CA HIS A 21 7.48 9.41 3.81
C HIS A 21 7.16 9.13 5.28
N GLN A 22 5.88 9.07 5.64
CA GLN A 22 5.46 8.73 7.01
C GLN A 22 5.92 7.33 7.43
N LEU A 23 5.92 6.35 6.52
CA LEU A 23 6.44 5.02 6.81
C LEU A 23 7.95 5.07 7.10
N ILE A 24 8.72 5.87 6.37
CA ILE A 24 10.17 6.01 6.59
C ILE A 24 10.46 6.72 7.93
N GLU A 25 9.68 7.75 8.26
CA GLU A 25 9.80 8.46 9.54
C GLU A 25 9.51 7.55 10.74
N ASN A 26 8.51 6.67 10.60
CA ASN A 26 8.12 5.74 11.67
C ASN A 26 8.98 4.46 11.71
N HIS A 27 9.44 4.00 10.54
CA HIS A 27 10.27 2.82 10.37
C HIS A 27 11.60 3.26 9.75
N VAL A 28 12.53 3.69 10.62
CA VAL A 28 13.88 4.14 10.26
C VAL A 28 14.62 3.06 9.44
N ASP A 29 14.35 1.79 9.74
CA ASP A 29 14.86 0.63 9.01
C ASP A 29 13.74 -0.38 8.73
N PHE A 30 13.61 -0.79 7.46
CA PHE A 30 12.63 -1.77 6.99
C PHE A 30 13.13 -3.22 7.10
N SER A 31 14.33 -3.47 7.64
CA SER A 31 14.94 -4.81 7.74
C SER A 31 14.06 -5.84 8.48
N ASN A 32 13.28 -5.39 9.45
CA ASN A 32 12.35 -6.21 10.25
C ASN A 32 10.88 -5.89 9.97
N SER A 33 10.57 -5.36 8.79
CA SER A 33 9.21 -4.97 8.41
C SER A 33 8.82 -5.57 7.05
N VAL A 34 7.52 -5.77 6.85
CA VAL A 34 6.94 -6.24 5.59
C VAL A 34 5.62 -5.53 5.35
N ILE A 35 5.35 -5.15 4.10
CA ILE A 35 4.05 -4.61 3.70
C ILE A 35 3.21 -5.75 3.14
N LEU A 36 2.03 -5.98 3.71
CA LEU A 36 1.09 -7.00 3.24
C LEU A 36 -0.08 -6.34 2.52
N GLY A 37 -0.22 -6.61 1.23
CA GLY A 37 -1.36 -6.18 0.43
C GLY A 37 -2.54 -7.12 0.61
N LEU A 38 -3.64 -6.62 1.16
CA LEU A 38 -4.88 -7.38 1.30
C LEU A 38 -5.59 -7.51 -0.05
N GLN A 39 -5.93 -8.72 -0.46
CA GLN A 39 -6.66 -8.93 -1.70
C GLN A 39 -8.12 -8.46 -1.61
N PRO A 40 -8.74 -8.06 -2.74
CA PRO A 40 -8.19 -8.06 -4.10
C PRO A 40 -7.48 -6.76 -4.49
N ARG A 41 -7.84 -5.60 -3.91
CA ARG A 41 -7.34 -4.29 -4.38
C ARG A 41 -6.18 -3.74 -3.56
N GLY A 42 -6.03 -4.16 -2.31
CA GLY A 42 -4.94 -3.71 -1.45
C GLY A 42 -3.56 -4.09 -1.97
N ILE A 43 -3.47 -5.13 -2.81
CA ILE A 43 -2.22 -5.51 -3.50
C ILE A 43 -1.69 -4.39 -4.40
N PHE A 44 -2.58 -3.66 -5.10
CA PHE A 44 -2.15 -2.57 -5.99
C PHE A 44 -1.64 -1.38 -5.20
N VAL A 45 -2.30 -1.05 -4.08
CA VAL A 45 -1.87 0.03 -3.19
C VAL A 45 -0.53 -0.32 -2.54
N ALA A 46 -0.36 -1.57 -2.08
CA ALA A 46 0.89 -2.05 -1.50
C ALA A 46 2.05 -1.97 -2.52
N GLU A 47 1.79 -2.31 -3.79
CA GLU A 47 2.79 -2.20 -4.86
C GLU A 47 3.15 -0.74 -5.17
N CYS A 48 2.17 0.17 -5.23
CA CYS A 48 2.45 1.60 -5.39
C CYS A 48 3.32 2.14 -4.26
N ILE A 49 3.00 1.79 -3.01
CA ILE A 49 3.81 2.19 -1.84
C ILE A 49 5.22 1.60 -1.93
N ARG A 50 5.35 0.31 -2.28
CA ARG A 50 6.64 -0.36 -2.46
C ARG A 50 7.53 0.37 -3.45
N GLN A 51 6.98 0.77 -4.60
CA GLN A 51 7.72 1.49 -5.62
C GLN A 51 8.19 2.87 -5.14
N LYS A 52 7.33 3.63 -4.46
CA LYS A 52 7.72 4.93 -3.89
C LYS A 52 8.79 4.77 -2.80
N LEU A 53 8.64 3.81 -1.91
CA LEU A 53 9.63 3.52 -0.86
C LEU A 53 10.97 3.08 -1.45
N GLN A 54 10.96 2.17 -2.43
CA GLN A 54 12.19 1.72 -3.09
C GLN A 54 12.91 2.88 -3.79
N HIS A 55 12.17 3.80 -4.41
CA HIS A 55 12.73 4.98 -5.03
C HIS A 55 13.38 5.94 -4.01
N ILE A 56 12.78 6.09 -2.82
CA ILE A 56 13.31 6.99 -1.78
C ILE A 56 14.48 6.36 -1.02
N LEU A 57 14.40 5.07 -0.69
CA LEU A 57 15.38 4.36 0.15
C LEU A 57 16.57 3.79 -0.65
N GLY A 58 16.40 3.55 -1.95
CA GLY A 58 17.43 2.95 -2.80
C GLY A 58 17.58 1.43 -2.66
N PHE A 59 16.80 0.78 -1.79
CA PHE A 59 16.77 -0.68 -1.63
C PHE A 59 15.33 -1.21 -1.63
N PRO A 60 15.12 -2.50 -2.00
CA PRO A 60 13.77 -3.06 -2.06
C PRO A 60 13.19 -3.31 -0.67
N VAL A 61 11.95 -2.88 -0.45
CA VAL A 61 11.16 -3.19 0.75
C VAL A 61 10.44 -4.53 0.56
N ARG A 62 10.45 -5.37 1.60
CA ARG A 62 9.76 -6.67 1.58
C ARG A 62 8.25 -6.46 1.49
N THR A 63 7.61 -7.16 0.55
CA THR A 63 6.16 -7.11 0.36
C THR A 63 5.58 -8.50 0.15
N GLY A 64 4.36 -8.70 0.64
CA GLY A 64 3.58 -9.92 0.44
C GLY A 64 2.12 -9.61 0.14
N GLN A 65 1.35 -10.66 -0.13
CA GLN A 65 -0.08 -10.57 -0.37
C GLN A 65 -0.80 -11.48 0.60
N LEU A 66 -1.98 -11.05 1.05
CA LEU A 66 -2.84 -11.82 1.93
C LEU A 66 -4.20 -11.99 1.28
N ASP A 67 -4.54 -13.25 0.98
CA ASP A 67 -5.89 -13.64 0.59
C ASP A 67 -6.68 -14.00 1.85
N ILE A 68 -7.79 -13.29 2.07
CA ILE A 68 -8.70 -13.51 3.20
C ILE A 68 -9.98 -14.23 2.80
N THR A 69 -10.10 -14.70 1.54
CA THR A 69 -11.32 -15.30 0.99
C THR A 69 -11.94 -16.34 1.93
N PHE A 70 -11.14 -17.28 2.44
CA PHE A 70 -11.61 -18.34 3.36
C PHE A 70 -11.76 -17.92 4.82
N HIS A 71 -11.38 -16.68 5.15
CA HIS A 71 -11.42 -16.13 6.51
C HIS A 71 -12.49 -15.04 6.66
N ARG A 72 -13.34 -14.83 5.65
CA ARG A 72 -14.44 -13.87 5.75
C ARG A 72 -15.66 -14.57 6.34
N ASP A 73 -16.34 -13.91 7.26
CA ASP A 73 -17.56 -14.43 7.90
C ASP A 73 -18.71 -14.65 6.90
N ASP A 74 -18.66 -13.96 5.76
CA ASP A 74 -19.63 -14.05 4.66
C ASP A 74 -19.26 -15.11 3.60
N PHE A 75 -18.20 -15.90 3.83
CA PHE A 75 -17.78 -16.96 2.92
C PHE A 75 -18.56 -18.27 3.18
N ARG A 76 -19.20 -18.81 2.13
CA ARG A 76 -19.97 -20.06 2.13
C ARG A 76 -19.47 -21.01 1.07
#